data_AF-A0A7Y5A688-F1
#
_entry.id   AF-A0A7Y5A688-F1
#
_cell.length_a   1.000
_cell.length_b   1.000
_cell.length_c   1.000
_cell.angle_alpha   90.00
_cell.angle_beta   90.00
_cell.angle_gamma   90.00
#
_symmetry.space_group_name_H-M   'P 1'
#
loop_
_entity.id
_entity.type
_entity.pdbx_description
1 polymer ?
#
loop_
_entity_poly.entity_id
_entity_poly.type
_entity_poly.pdbx_seq_one_letter_code
_entity_poly.pdbx_strand_id
1 'polypeptide(L)'
;MGKQETFRRVNIIYGRNYSGKTTLSRILKCVEDHKQHLNYQDCKFNITFSNGDTVSQTNLLSKETDFKIRVYNSDFVKEHLSWLHNDDGTINPFTILGAKNVEIDRKIKEIEQKLGSIEEKKGLLHQFQQSEENYKKKKKSFEDKINDLDERLKNKAKDIKTNASIYNFPTYQINTIKGDIICNCLNFNF
;
A
#
# COMPACT_ATOMS: atom_id res chain seq x y z
N MET A 1 -36.92 14.28 -32.43
CA MET A 1 -35.97 15.40 -32.58
C MET A 1 -34.57 14.84 -32.63
N GLY A 2 -33.73 15.33 -33.55
CA GLY A 2 -32.33 14.95 -33.65
C GLY A 2 -31.82 15.13 -35.07
N LYS A 3 -31.88 16.36 -35.58
CA LYS A 3 -31.17 16.70 -36.82
C LYS A 3 -29.68 16.51 -36.53
N GLN A 4 -28.91 16.02 -37.50
CA GLN A 4 -27.45 15.98 -37.37
C GLN A 4 -26.96 17.43 -37.31
N GLU A 5 -26.67 17.91 -36.11
CA GLU A 5 -26.12 19.23 -35.88
C GLU A 5 -24.59 19.12 -35.88
N THR A 6 -23.96 19.85 -36.79
CA THR A 6 -22.50 19.87 -36.91
C THR A 6 -21.94 20.99 -36.02
N PHE A 7 -21.00 20.66 -35.15
CA PHE A 7 -20.28 21.66 -34.38
C PHE A 7 -19.45 22.55 -35.30
N ARG A 8 -19.56 23.88 -35.14
CA ARG A 8 -18.69 24.87 -35.78
C ARG A 8 -17.42 25.07 -34.96
N ARG A 9 -16.53 25.97 -35.41
CA ARG A 9 -15.33 26.37 -34.64
C ARG A 9 -15.66 26.90 -33.24
N VAL A 10 -16.77 27.62 -33.10
CA VAL A 10 -17.30 28.13 -31.83
C VAL A 10 -18.79 27.82 -31.78
N ASN A 11 -19.25 27.28 -30.66
CA ASN A 11 -20.65 26.91 -30.43
C ASN A 11 -21.09 27.45 -29.07
N ILE A 12 -22.26 28.09 -29.03
CA ILE A 12 -22.90 28.51 -27.78
C ILE A 12 -24.18 27.69 -27.64
N ILE A 13 -24.24 26.86 -26.60
CA ILE A 13 -25.38 25.98 -26.33
C ILE A 13 -26.05 26.45 -25.05
N TYR A 14 -27.30 26.87 -25.15
CA TYR A 14 -28.11 27.35 -24.04
C TYR A 14 -29.49 26.69 -24.05
N GLY A 15 -30.17 26.73 -22.91
CA GLY A 15 -31.47 26.10 -22.74
C GLY A 15 -31.92 26.15 -21.28
N ARG A 16 -33.17 25.80 -21.00
CA ARG A 16 -33.73 25.76 -19.64
C ARG A 16 -32.97 24.81 -18.73
N ASN A 17 -33.16 24.94 -17.41
CA ASN A 17 -32.70 23.91 -16.48
C ASN A 17 -33.28 22.55 -16.91
N TYR A 18 -32.49 21.49 -16.69
CA TYR A 18 -32.84 20.13 -17.12
C TYR A 18 -32.93 19.89 -18.64
N SER A 19 -32.51 20.85 -19.48
CA SER A 19 -32.46 20.66 -20.93
C SER A 19 -31.33 19.76 -21.44
N GLY A 20 -30.59 19.08 -20.55
CA GLY A 20 -29.50 18.17 -20.94
C GLY A 20 -28.13 18.79 -21.22
N LYS A 21 -27.92 20.10 -20.94
CA LYS A 21 -26.61 20.76 -21.15
C LYS A 21 -25.47 20.06 -20.42
N THR A 22 -25.67 19.73 -19.14
CA THR A 22 -24.71 18.99 -18.32
C THR A 22 -24.50 17.57 -18.84
N THR A 23 -25.54 16.94 -19.37
CA THR A 23 -25.43 15.62 -20.00
C THR A 23 -24.52 15.66 -21.22
N LEU A 24 -24.66 16.71 -22.06
CA LEU A 24 -23.81 16.89 -23.24
C LEU A 24 -22.33 17.08 -22.85
N SER A 25 -22.02 17.92 -21.85
CA SER A 25 -20.64 18.09 -21.41
C SER A 25 -20.05 16.80 -20.83
N ARG A 26 -20.86 15.99 -20.13
CA ARG A 26 -20.46 14.66 -19.63
C ARG A 26 -20.22 13.65 -20.74
N ILE A 27 -21.00 13.67 -21.83
CA ILE A 27 -20.75 12.82 -23.01
C ILE A 27 -19.36 13.12 -23.59
N LEU A 28 -19.00 14.40 -23.74
CA LEU A 28 -17.65 14.78 -24.20
C LEU A 28 -16.57 14.36 -23.20
N LYS A 29 -16.86 14.40 -21.90
CA LYS A 29 -15.94 13.97 -20.84
C LYS A 29 -15.67 12.46 -20.91
N CYS A 30 -16.70 11.65 -21.22
CA CYS A 30 -16.51 10.21 -21.43
C CYS A 30 -15.49 9.91 -22.54
N VAL A 31 -15.50 10.73 -23.61
CA VAL A 31 -14.54 10.59 -24.72
C VAL A 31 -13.14 11.04 -24.31
N GLU A 32 -13.01 12.15 -23.57
CA GLU A 32 -11.72 12.60 -23.03
C GLU A 32 -11.08 11.56 -22.10
N ASP A 33 -11.87 10.94 -21.21
CA ASP A 33 -11.36 10.01 -20.18
C ASP A 33 -11.29 8.56 -20.66
N HIS A 34 -11.74 8.27 -21.90
CA HIS A 34 -11.89 6.92 -22.45
C HIS A 34 -12.70 5.97 -21.56
N LYS A 35 -13.68 6.51 -20.81
CA LYS A 35 -14.43 5.79 -19.79
C LYS A 35 -15.88 6.26 -19.76
N GLN A 36 -16.81 5.34 -19.50
CA GLN A 36 -18.20 5.70 -19.25
C GLN A 36 -18.37 6.45 -17.92
N HIS A 37 -19.29 7.42 -17.90
CA HIS A 37 -19.60 8.14 -16.68
C HIS A 37 -20.27 7.23 -15.64
N LEU A 38 -19.76 7.24 -14.41
CA LEU A 38 -20.17 6.33 -13.32
C LEU A 38 -21.69 6.32 -13.07
N ASN A 39 -22.32 7.50 -13.09
CA ASN A 39 -23.75 7.67 -12.82
C ASN A 39 -24.67 7.46 -14.03
N TYR A 40 -24.14 7.19 -15.22
CA TYR A 40 -24.93 7.08 -16.46
C TYR A 40 -24.49 5.87 -17.29
N GLN A 41 -24.62 4.67 -16.72
CA GLN A 41 -24.18 3.41 -17.36
C GLN A 41 -24.96 3.09 -18.64
N ASP A 42 -26.25 3.46 -18.71
CA ASP A 42 -27.10 3.24 -19.90
C ASP A 42 -27.02 4.37 -20.94
N CYS A 43 -26.06 5.29 -20.81
CA CYS A 43 -25.92 6.41 -21.73
C CYS A 43 -25.53 5.91 -23.13
N LYS A 44 -26.29 6.32 -24.15
CA LYS A 44 -26.00 6.03 -25.55
C LYS A 44 -25.70 7.34 -26.28
N PHE A 45 -24.58 7.38 -26.98
CA PHE A 45 -24.18 8.51 -27.78
C PHE A 45 -23.35 8.05 -28.98
N ASN A 46 -23.32 8.89 -30.00
CA ASN A 46 -22.49 8.67 -31.17
C ASN A 46 -21.93 10.02 -31.65
N ILE A 47 -20.62 10.12 -31.80
CA ILE A 47 -19.90 11.34 -32.19
C ILE A 47 -19.06 11.00 -33.40
N THR A 48 -19.27 11.73 -34.49
CA THR A 48 -18.49 11.59 -35.73
C THR A 48 -17.55 12.78 -35.88
N PHE A 49 -16.28 12.51 -36.14
CA PHE A 49 -15.24 13.49 -36.36
C PHE A 49 -15.10 13.84 -37.85
N SER A 50 -14.44 14.95 -38.15
CA SER A 50 -14.27 15.43 -39.53
C SER A 50 -13.47 14.49 -40.43
N ASN A 51 -12.68 13.58 -39.87
CA ASN A 51 -11.93 12.55 -40.59
C ASN A 51 -12.77 11.28 -40.89
N GLY A 52 -14.03 11.23 -40.45
CA GLY A 52 -14.91 10.08 -40.60
C GLY A 52 -14.91 9.12 -39.41
N ASP A 53 -13.97 9.27 -38.47
CA ASP A 53 -13.91 8.42 -37.28
C ASP A 53 -15.14 8.66 -36.39
N THR A 54 -15.56 7.60 -35.71
CA THR A 54 -16.78 7.62 -34.92
C THR A 54 -16.58 6.98 -33.55
N VAL A 55 -17.03 7.69 -32.51
CA VAL A 55 -16.97 7.25 -31.10
C VAL A 55 -18.38 7.10 -30.54
N SER A 56 -18.58 6.01 -29.84
CA SER A 56 -19.79 5.65 -29.11
C SER A 56 -19.43 5.12 -27.72
N GLN A 57 -20.45 4.91 -26.89
CA GLN A 57 -20.28 4.40 -25.53
C GLN A 57 -19.59 3.02 -25.45
N THR A 58 -19.55 2.25 -26.54
CA THR A 58 -18.98 0.89 -26.59
C THR A 58 -17.55 0.83 -27.10
N ASN A 59 -17.05 1.87 -27.77
CA ASN A 59 -15.70 1.90 -28.35
C ASN A 59 -14.79 2.98 -27.71
N LEU A 60 -15.11 3.46 -26.51
CA LEU A 60 -14.29 4.50 -25.83
C LEU A 60 -12.83 4.09 -25.58
N LEU A 61 -12.57 2.79 -25.44
CA LEU A 61 -11.23 2.23 -25.17
C LEU A 61 -10.44 1.87 -26.44
N SER A 62 -11.02 1.98 -27.63
CA SER A 62 -10.29 1.64 -28.86
C SER A 62 -9.18 2.66 -29.08
N LYS A 63 -7.93 2.22 -28.88
CA LYS A 63 -6.69 3.00 -28.96
C LYS A 63 -6.37 3.62 -30.33
N GLU A 64 -7.24 3.47 -31.33
CA GLU A 64 -6.91 3.83 -32.71
C GLU A 64 -7.04 5.33 -33.01
N THR A 65 -7.46 6.14 -32.03
CA THR A 65 -7.81 7.54 -32.30
C THR A 65 -7.39 8.48 -31.18
N ASP A 66 -6.40 9.34 -31.47
CA ASP A 66 -5.97 10.45 -30.62
C ASP A 66 -7.00 11.61 -30.70
N PHE A 67 -8.13 11.45 -30.04
CA PHE A 67 -9.14 12.51 -29.96
C PHE A 67 -8.67 13.60 -29.01
N LYS A 68 -8.33 14.76 -29.56
CA LYS A 68 -7.93 15.95 -28.80
C LYS A 68 -9.14 16.68 -28.22
N ILE A 69 -9.87 16.02 -27.33
CA ILE A 69 -10.99 16.61 -26.58
C ILE A 69 -10.52 16.96 -25.17
N ARG A 70 -10.84 18.18 -24.72
CA ARG A 70 -10.64 18.65 -23.35
C ARG A 70 -11.94 19.22 -22.83
N VAL A 71 -12.38 18.77 -21.65
CA VAL A 71 -13.64 19.23 -21.05
C VAL A 71 -13.39 19.93 -19.73
N TYR A 72 -13.72 21.22 -19.70
CA TYR A 72 -13.75 22.00 -18.47
C TYR A 72 -15.21 22.17 -18.01
N ASN A 73 -15.65 21.34 -17.08
CA ASN A 73 -17.00 21.38 -16.49
C ASN A 73 -16.95 21.32 -14.95
N SER A 74 -18.12 21.29 -14.30
CA SER A 74 -18.20 21.18 -12.84
C SER A 74 -17.54 19.92 -12.27
N ASP A 75 -17.57 18.81 -13.02
CA ASP A 75 -16.98 17.54 -12.60
C ASP A 75 -15.45 17.66 -12.62
N PHE A 76 -14.86 18.26 -13.66
CA PHE A 76 -13.44 18.59 -13.73
C PHE A 76 -12.99 19.47 -12.56
N VAL A 77 -13.73 20.54 -12.27
CA VAL A 77 -13.45 21.44 -11.15
C VAL A 77 -13.49 20.67 -9.83
N LYS A 78 -14.51 19.83 -9.60
CA LYS A 78 -14.61 19.02 -8.39
C LYS A 78 -13.47 18.01 -8.25
N GLU A 79 -13.07 17.35 -9.32
CA GLU A 79 -12.02 16.32 -9.28
C GLU A 79 -10.62 16.92 -9.10
N HIS A 80 -10.33 18.00 -9.81
CA HIS A 80 -8.97 18.54 -9.95
C HIS A 80 -8.71 19.78 -9.10
N LEU A 81 -9.79 20.46 -8.67
CA LEU A 81 -9.75 21.73 -7.96
C LEU A 81 -10.59 21.68 -6.67
N SER A 82 -11.01 20.50 -6.18
CA SER A 82 -11.73 20.40 -4.89
C SER A 82 -10.92 20.94 -3.72
N TRP A 83 -9.59 20.83 -3.77
CA TRP A 83 -8.67 21.44 -2.80
C TRP A 83 -8.53 22.97 -2.96
N LEU A 84 -9.01 23.53 -4.08
CA LEU A 84 -9.10 24.97 -4.26
C LEU A 84 -10.35 25.56 -3.61
N HIS A 85 -11.38 24.77 -3.36
CA HIS A 85 -12.63 25.25 -2.78
C HIS A 85 -12.63 25.03 -1.26
N ASN A 86 -12.61 26.13 -0.51
CA ASN A 86 -13.02 26.12 0.90
C ASN A 86 -14.55 26.02 0.97
N ASP A 87 -15.13 25.63 2.12
CA ASP A 87 -16.59 25.54 2.33
C ASP A 87 -17.35 26.85 2.04
N ASP A 88 -16.63 27.97 1.90
CA ASP A 88 -17.14 29.31 1.55
C ASP A 88 -17.09 29.66 0.05
N GLY A 89 -16.61 28.74 -0.81
CA GLY A 89 -16.58 28.91 -2.27
C GLY A 89 -15.42 29.77 -2.81
N THR A 90 -14.48 30.19 -1.96
CA THR A 90 -13.25 30.89 -2.41
C THR A 90 -12.27 29.94 -3.08
N ILE A 91 -11.52 30.42 -4.08
CA ILE A 91 -10.51 29.66 -4.83
C ILE A 91 -9.13 29.95 -4.23
N ASN A 92 -8.43 28.92 -3.73
CA ASN A 92 -7.05 29.07 -3.28
C ASN A 92 -6.12 29.47 -4.46
N PRO A 93 -5.16 30.38 -4.27
CA PRO A 93 -4.27 30.80 -5.34
C PRO A 93 -3.48 29.62 -5.92
N PHE A 94 -3.40 29.57 -7.25
CA PHE A 94 -2.79 28.51 -8.07
C PHE A 94 -1.39 28.11 -7.59
N THR A 95 -1.29 27.11 -6.72
CA THR A 95 -0.09 26.26 -6.62
C THR A 95 -0.24 25.12 -7.62
N ILE A 96 0.80 24.94 -8.43
CA ILE A 96 0.86 23.96 -9.52
C ILE A 96 0.90 22.53 -8.93
N LEU A 97 -0.22 22.03 -8.45
CA LEU A 97 -0.38 20.68 -7.90
C LEU A 97 -1.28 19.90 -8.86
N GLY A 98 -0.66 19.21 -9.82
CA GLY A 98 -1.37 18.35 -10.76
C GLY A 98 -2.07 17.18 -10.06
N ALA A 99 -3.10 16.60 -10.68
CA ALA A 99 -3.91 15.49 -10.17
C ALA A 99 -3.11 14.33 -9.55
N LYS A 100 -1.91 14.06 -10.10
CA LYS A 100 -0.98 13.05 -9.57
C LYS A 100 -0.58 13.34 -8.12
N ASN A 101 -0.37 14.60 -7.75
CA ASN A 101 0.08 14.96 -6.41
C ASN A 101 -1.00 14.71 -5.36
N VAL A 102 -2.28 14.95 -5.68
CA VAL A 102 -3.40 14.66 -4.76
C VAL A 102 -3.54 13.16 -4.51
N GLU A 103 -3.44 12.33 -5.55
CA GLU A 103 -3.48 10.87 -5.38
C GLU A 103 -2.27 10.35 -4.61
N ILE A 104 -1.09 10.91 -4.88
CA ILE A 104 0.16 10.57 -4.17
C ILE A 104 0.05 10.96 -2.69
N ASP A 105 -0.42 12.17 -2.37
CA ASP A 105 -0.61 12.63 -0.99
C ASP A 105 -1.60 11.75 -0.23
N ARG A 106 -2.68 11.30 -0.90
CA ARG A 106 -3.63 10.35 -0.31
C ARG A 106 -2.96 9.02 0.01
N LYS A 107 -2.14 8.49 -0.91
CA LYS A 107 -1.38 7.25 -0.68
C LYS A 107 -0.34 7.40 0.42
N ILE A 108 0.35 8.54 0.48
CA ILE A 108 1.30 8.85 1.56
C ILE A 108 0.59 8.81 2.91
N LYS A 109 -0.55 9.49 3.05
CA LYS A 109 -1.34 9.47 4.30
C LYS A 109 -1.82 8.07 4.69
N GLU A 110 -2.28 7.27 3.72
CA GLU A 110 -2.67 5.87 3.97
C GLU A 110 -1.48 5.03 4.45
N ILE A 111 -0.28 5.26 3.90
CA ILE A 111 0.96 4.57 4.31
C ILE A 111 1.38 5.02 5.70
N GLU A 112 1.39 6.32 5.98
CA GLU A 112 1.73 6.88 7.30
C GLU A 112 0.80 6.34 8.39
N GLN A 113 -0.51 6.25 8.11
CA GLN A 113 -1.47 5.67 9.04
C GLN A 113 -1.21 4.19 9.33
N LYS A 114 -0.81 3.41 8.30
CA LYS A 114 -0.44 1.99 8.47
C LYS A 114 0.87 1.81 9.24
N LEU A 115 1.87 2.65 8.98
CA LEU A 115 3.11 2.68 9.76
C LEU A 115 2.81 2.98 11.23
N GLY A 116 1.91 3.93 11.48
CA GLY A 116 1.52 4.37 12.81
C GLY A 116 2.68 5.03 13.57
N SER A 117 2.65 4.94 14.89
CA SER A 117 3.65 5.55 15.76
C SER A 117 3.94 4.66 16.96
N ILE A 118 5.21 4.62 17.33
CA ILE A 118 5.71 3.97 18.54
C ILE A 118 5.15 4.66 19.79
N GLU A 119 5.15 5.99 19.81
CA GLU A 119 4.73 6.81 20.95
C GLU A 119 3.24 6.65 21.23
N GLU A 120 2.43 6.63 20.17
CA GLU A 120 0.98 6.40 20.27
C GLU A 120 0.60 4.91 20.39
N LYS A 121 1.59 4.01 20.38
CA LYS A 121 1.41 2.56 20.46
C LYS A 121 0.49 2.00 19.36
N LYS A 122 0.64 2.47 18.13
CA LYS A 122 -0.22 2.10 16.99
C LYS A 122 0.58 1.73 15.76
N GLY A 123 -0.03 0.91 14.90
CA GLY A 123 0.50 0.54 13.60
C GLY A 123 1.68 -0.43 13.64
N LEU A 124 2.29 -0.62 12.47
CA LEU A 124 3.35 -1.61 12.24
C LEU A 124 4.60 -1.32 13.07
N LEU A 125 4.95 -0.05 13.27
CA LEU A 125 6.15 0.32 14.05
C LEU A 125 6.06 -0.14 15.50
N HIS A 126 4.89 0.02 16.13
CA HIS A 126 4.69 -0.44 17.51
C HIS A 126 4.72 -1.97 17.62
N GLN A 127 4.11 -2.68 16.66
CA GLN A 127 4.13 -4.14 16.61
C GLN A 127 5.55 -4.68 16.45
N PHE A 128 6.35 -4.04 15.58
CA PHE A 128 7.74 -4.39 15.38
C PHE A 128 8.55 -4.24 16.67
N GLN A 129 8.40 -3.11 17.37
CA GLN A 129 9.08 -2.89 18.65
C GLN A 129 8.74 -3.98 19.68
N GLN A 130 7.45 -4.32 19.84
CA GLN A 130 7.04 -5.37 20.79
C GLN A 130 7.68 -6.73 20.44
N SER A 131 7.71 -7.08 19.16
CA SER A 131 8.32 -8.32 18.69
C SER A 131 9.83 -8.33 18.97
N GLU A 132 10.50 -7.21 18.72
CA GLU A 132 11.94 -7.05 18.97
C GLU A 132 12.28 -7.17 20.46
N GLU A 133 11.51 -6.53 21.35
CA GLU A 133 11.66 -6.65 22.80
C GLU A 133 11.46 -8.10 23.28
N ASN A 134 10.45 -8.79 22.75
CA ASN A 134 10.19 -10.19 23.07
C ASN A 134 11.32 -11.11 22.59
N TYR A 135 11.85 -10.87 21.39
CA TYR A 135 13.02 -11.58 20.87
C TYR A 135 14.23 -11.36 21.77
N LYS A 136 14.54 -10.12 22.13
CA LYS A 136 15.66 -9.77 23.04
C LYS A 136 15.53 -10.48 24.39
N LYS A 137 14.32 -10.49 24.98
CA LYS A 137 14.04 -11.22 26.24
C LYS A 137 14.28 -12.72 26.11
N LYS A 138 13.74 -13.34 25.06
CA LYS A 138 13.91 -14.78 24.82
C LYS A 138 15.37 -15.15 24.56
N LYS A 139 16.08 -14.35 23.78
CA LYS A 139 17.51 -14.52 23.52
C LYS A 139 18.33 -14.46 24.80
N LYS A 140 18.10 -13.44 25.64
CA LYS A 140 18.77 -13.32 26.93
C LYS A 140 18.49 -14.53 27.83
N SER A 141 17.23 -14.94 27.96
CA SER A 141 16.87 -16.12 28.75
C SER A 141 17.51 -17.41 28.23
N PHE A 142 17.70 -17.54 26.91
CA PHE A 142 18.40 -18.65 26.31
C PHE A 142 19.90 -18.63 26.64
N GLU A 143 20.55 -17.48 26.53
CA GLU A 143 21.96 -17.29 26.90
C GLU A 143 22.18 -17.57 28.40
N ASP A 144 21.30 -17.08 29.27
CA ASP A 144 21.35 -17.33 30.71
C ASP A 144 21.26 -18.84 31.03
N LYS A 145 20.37 -19.57 30.34
CA LYS A 145 20.25 -21.03 30.49
C LYS A 145 21.46 -21.79 29.98
N ILE A 146 22.08 -21.34 28.89
CA ILE A 146 23.33 -21.93 28.39
C ILE A 146 24.44 -21.74 29.42
N ASN A 147 24.57 -20.53 29.97
CA ASN A 147 25.60 -20.23 30.97
C ASN A 147 25.40 -21.04 32.25
N ASP A 148 24.16 -21.16 32.75
CA ASP A 148 23.82 -22.02 33.89
C ASP A 148 24.20 -23.48 33.63
N LEU A 149 23.85 -24.00 32.44
CA LEU A 149 24.20 -25.37 32.07
C LEU A 149 25.72 -25.57 32.03
N ASP A 150 26.46 -24.65 31.43
CA ASP A 150 27.93 -24.72 31.34
C ASP A 150 28.59 -24.64 32.72
N GLU A 151 28.07 -23.82 33.62
CA GLU A 151 28.55 -23.74 35.00
C GLU A 151 28.30 -25.06 35.75
N ARG A 152 27.10 -25.64 35.62
CA ARG A 152 26.77 -26.94 36.22
C ARG A 152 27.65 -28.06 35.68
N LEU A 153 27.91 -28.10 34.37
CA LEU A 153 28.81 -29.07 33.76
C LEU A 153 30.25 -28.90 34.24
N LYS A 154 30.72 -27.65 34.37
CA LYS A 154 32.05 -27.35 34.90
C LYS A 154 32.21 -27.80 36.35
N ASN A 155 31.23 -27.51 37.19
CA ASN A 155 31.22 -27.93 38.59
C ASN A 155 31.20 -29.46 38.69
N LYS A 156 30.35 -30.12 37.91
CA LYS A 156 30.30 -31.58 37.89
C LYS A 156 31.62 -32.21 37.42
N ALA A 157 32.25 -31.64 36.40
CA ALA A 157 33.55 -32.12 35.93
C ALA A 157 34.64 -31.96 37.00
N LYS A 158 34.63 -30.85 37.75
CA LYS A 158 35.52 -30.61 38.89
C LYS A 158 35.30 -31.63 40.01
N ASP A 159 34.05 -31.97 40.32
CA ASP A 159 33.72 -32.97 41.34
C ASP A 159 34.24 -34.36 40.96
N ILE A 160 34.07 -34.77 39.69
CA ILE A 160 34.60 -36.03 39.16
C ILE A 160 36.13 -36.06 39.27
N LYS A 161 36.79 -34.97 38.87
CA LYS A 161 38.25 -34.84 38.98
C LYS A 161 38.74 -34.92 40.43
N THR A 162 38.01 -34.30 41.37
CA THR A 162 38.39 -34.29 42.80
C THR A 162 38.23 -35.69 43.41
N ASN A 163 37.25 -36.46 42.95
CA ASN A 163 37.01 -37.85 43.35
C ASN A 163 37.66 -38.86 42.38
N ALA A 164 38.83 -38.54 41.84
CA ALA A 164 39.49 -39.36 40.82
C ALA A 164 39.77 -40.81 41.25
N SER A 165 39.91 -41.08 42.55
CA SER A 165 40.09 -42.43 43.10
C SER A 165 38.86 -43.33 42.90
N ILE A 166 37.66 -42.75 42.82
CA ILE A 166 36.40 -43.47 42.63
C ILE A 166 36.11 -43.67 41.14
N TYR A 167 36.43 -42.66 40.32
CA TYR A 167 36.10 -42.66 38.90
C TYR A 167 37.24 -43.12 37.98
N ASN A 168 38.45 -43.28 38.51
CA ASN A 168 39.67 -43.64 37.75
C ASN A 168 39.99 -42.68 36.58
N PHE A 169 39.58 -41.41 36.69
CA PHE A 169 39.82 -40.36 35.68
C PHE A 169 40.57 -39.16 36.30
N PRO A 170 41.92 -39.13 36.26
CA PRO A 170 42.72 -38.08 36.93
C PRO A 170 42.65 -36.70 36.24
N THR A 171 42.24 -36.65 34.96
CA THR A 171 42.15 -35.41 34.18
C THR A 171 40.78 -35.26 33.52
N TYR A 172 39.75 -34.98 34.31
CA TYR A 172 38.39 -34.76 33.81
C TYR A 172 38.08 -33.25 33.67
N GLN A 173 37.64 -32.81 32.49
CA GLN A 173 37.35 -31.40 32.18
C GLN A 173 35.96 -31.21 31.55
N ILE A 174 35.53 -29.95 31.39
CA ILE A 174 34.21 -29.61 30.83
C ILE A 174 34.00 -30.16 29.41
N ASN A 175 35.05 -30.21 28.59
CA ASN A 175 34.94 -30.78 27.23
C ASN A 175 34.76 -32.30 27.27
N THR A 176 35.32 -32.98 28.28
CA THR A 176 35.16 -34.41 28.50
C THR A 176 33.70 -34.75 28.83
N ILE A 177 33.11 -34.04 29.81
CA ILE A 177 31.70 -34.28 30.18
C ILE A 177 30.73 -33.93 29.05
N LYS A 178 31.01 -32.86 28.29
CA LYS A 178 30.22 -32.52 27.10
C LYS A 178 30.32 -33.62 26.04
N GLY A 179 31.51 -34.15 25.80
CA GLY A 179 31.75 -35.28 24.90
C GLY A 179 30.99 -36.54 25.34
N ASP A 180 31.08 -36.90 26.63
CA ASP A 180 30.41 -38.07 27.19
C ASP A 180 28.89 -37.97 27.07
N ILE A 181 28.31 -36.78 27.31
CA ILE A 181 26.88 -36.52 27.14
C ILE A 181 26.47 -36.69 25.67
N ILE A 182 27.23 -36.11 24.73
CA ILE A 182 26.94 -36.22 23.29
C ILE A 182 27.03 -37.67 22.82
N CYS A 183 28.10 -38.39 23.19
CA CYS A 183 28.30 -39.79 22.84
C CYS A 183 27.21 -40.70 23.43
N ASN A 184 26.77 -40.45 24.67
CA ASN A 184 25.66 -41.21 25.25
C ASN A 184 24.31 -40.84 24.62
N CYS A 185 24.03 -39.58 24.33
CA CYS A 185 22.79 -39.19 23.64
C CYS A 185 22.67 -39.82 22.24
N LEU A 186 23.79 -40.04 21.53
CA LEU A 186 23.79 -40.75 20.25
C LEU A 186 23.52 -42.25 20.40
N ASN A 187 23.89 -42.86 21.52
CA ASN A 187 23.66 -44.27 21.83
C ASN A 187 22.25 -44.58 22.38
N PHE A 188 21.46 -43.55 22.71
CA PHE A 188 20.10 -43.69 23.25
C PHE A 188 18.98 -43.33 22.25
N ASN A 189 19.30 -43.09 20.98
CA ASN A 189 18.28 -43.06 19.92
C ASN A 189 17.88 -44.50 19.56
N PHE A 190 16.90 -45.04 20.28
CA PHE A 190 16.06 -46.15 19.82
C PHE A 190 14.99 -45.62 18.84
#